data_AF-A0AAE0DUA3-F1
#
_entry.id   AF-A0AAE0DUA3-F1
#
_cell.length_a   1.000
_cell.length_b   1.000
_cell.length_c   1.000
_cell.angle_alpha   90.00
_cell.angle_beta   90.00
_cell.angle_gamma   90.00
#
_symmetry.space_group_name_H-M   'P 1'
#
loop_
_entity.id
_entity.type
_entity.pdbx_description
1 polymer ?
#
loop_
_entity_poly.entity_id
_entity_poly.type
_entity_poly.pdbx_seq_one_letter_code
_entity_poly.pdbx_strand_id
1 'polypeptide(L)'
;MVREIVTCTSLDLGKPLYLQNELGPFLGRGILTTNGAVWAHQNKTIAPDDQLYVAKVKGMINLITESTMIILKTFKSRIEGEGGIADIQIVDDMRSFSGDVISKACFGSNYSKGEEIFLKLRALQEIIYLPTMSNRSSLKLQKEIRNLNLEVVNERKQKATHEKDLLQMIIEGAESSNFNQEEINQFVVDNCKNIYVAAFEAIAISSTWCLMLLASNQEWQDCVRAEVLEICGDRTPDYEMLKKMKLI
;
A
#
# COMPACT_ATOMS: atom_id res chain seq x y z
N MET A 1 29.12 3.44 -7.23
CA MET A 1 27.93 4.10 -7.84
C MET A 1 26.62 3.86 -7.06
N VAL A 2 25.95 2.70 -7.11
CA VAL A 2 24.64 2.52 -6.43
C VAL A 2 24.72 2.75 -4.91
N ARG A 3 25.71 2.16 -4.23
CA ARG A 3 25.94 2.40 -2.79
C ARG A 3 26.15 3.88 -2.49
N GLU A 4 26.99 4.55 -3.29
CA GLU A 4 27.27 5.99 -3.12
C GLU A 4 26.03 6.85 -3.37
N ILE A 5 25.20 6.52 -4.36
CA ILE A 5 23.93 7.21 -4.63
C ILE A 5 22.96 7.03 -3.46
N VAL A 6 22.90 5.85 -2.86
CA VAL A 6 21.99 5.54 -1.74
C VAL A 6 22.48 6.10 -0.40
N THR A 7 23.79 6.15 -0.15
CA THR A 7 24.36 6.57 1.14
C THR A 7 24.84 8.02 1.17
N CYS A 8 24.99 8.69 0.02
CA CYS A 8 25.45 10.07 -0.04
C CYS A 8 24.28 11.04 0.22
N THR A 9 24.23 11.55 1.45
CA THR A 9 23.28 12.61 1.85
C THR A 9 23.73 14.01 1.41
N SER A 10 25.00 14.17 0.99
CA SER A 10 25.61 15.49 0.74
C SER A 10 25.27 16.13 -0.61
N LEU A 11 24.87 15.34 -1.61
CA LEU A 11 24.58 15.85 -2.95
C LEU A 11 23.13 16.38 -3.10
N ASP A 12 22.30 16.25 -2.06
CA ASP A 12 20.86 16.58 -2.04
C ASP A 12 20.14 16.22 -3.36
N LEU A 13 20.44 15.03 -3.89
CA LEU A 13 19.99 14.64 -5.23
C LEU A 13 18.47 14.55 -5.33
N GLY A 14 17.80 14.39 -4.17
CA GLY A 14 16.35 14.40 -4.04
C GLY A 14 15.62 13.47 -5.02
N LYS A 15 14.30 13.56 -5.00
CA LYS A 15 13.45 13.10 -6.08
C LYS A 15 13.50 14.14 -7.21
N PRO A 16 13.53 13.71 -8.48
CA PRO A 16 13.46 14.59 -9.63
C PRO A 16 12.27 15.57 -9.57
N LEU A 17 12.47 16.80 -10.04
CA LEU A 17 11.43 17.83 -10.06
C LEU A 17 10.20 17.44 -10.88
N TYR A 18 10.36 16.62 -11.92
CA TYR A 18 9.22 16.16 -12.72
C TYR A 18 8.23 15.34 -11.89
N LEU A 19 8.69 14.50 -10.95
CA LEU A 19 7.79 13.75 -10.05
C LEU A 19 6.98 14.69 -9.17
N GLN A 20 7.59 15.78 -8.69
CA GLN A 20 6.87 16.79 -7.91
C GLN A 20 5.86 17.54 -8.77
N ASN A 21 6.23 17.90 -10.00
CA ASN A 21 5.37 18.66 -10.92
C ASN A 21 4.19 17.83 -11.45
N GLU A 22 4.41 16.56 -11.75
CA GLU A 22 3.39 15.67 -12.30
C GLU A 22 2.48 15.09 -11.21
N LEU A 23 3.05 14.65 -10.08
CA LEU A 23 2.28 13.98 -9.03
C LEU A 23 1.82 14.93 -7.92
N GLY A 24 2.53 16.04 -7.69
CA GLY A 24 2.22 17.03 -6.65
C GLY A 24 0.79 17.60 -6.71
N PRO A 25 0.25 17.95 -7.89
CA PRO A 25 -1.14 18.41 -8.00
C PRO A 25 -2.19 17.39 -7.50
N PHE A 26 -1.84 16.10 -7.43
CA PHE A 26 -2.77 15.02 -7.09
C PHE A 26 -2.51 14.42 -5.71
N LEU A 27 -1.24 14.17 -5.42
CA LEU A 27 -0.75 13.58 -4.18
C LEU A 27 -0.44 14.63 -3.11
N GLY A 28 -0.46 15.92 -3.46
CA GLY A 28 -0.12 17.01 -2.56
C GLY A 28 1.34 16.94 -2.12
N ARG A 29 1.63 17.38 -0.90
CA ARG A 29 2.99 17.36 -0.32
C ARG A 29 3.16 16.17 0.62
N GLY A 30 3.38 14.98 0.08
CA GLY A 30 3.62 13.77 0.86
C GLY A 30 4.94 13.08 0.51
N ILE A 31 5.13 11.88 1.04
CA ILE A 31 6.42 11.19 0.99
C ILE A 31 6.95 10.94 -0.43
N LEU A 32 6.11 10.85 -1.47
CA LEU A 32 6.55 10.68 -2.87
C LEU A 32 6.87 12.00 -3.58
N THR A 33 6.40 13.13 -3.08
CA THR A 33 6.47 14.44 -3.77
C THR A 33 7.34 15.47 -3.06
N THR A 34 7.92 15.13 -1.90
CA THR A 34 8.78 16.02 -1.11
C THR A 34 10.24 15.53 -1.06
N ASN A 35 11.14 16.47 -0.75
CA ASN A 35 12.59 16.27 -0.56
C ASN A 35 13.08 16.97 0.72
N GLY A 36 14.35 16.75 1.07
CA GLY A 36 15.05 17.45 2.15
C GLY A 36 14.38 17.25 3.52
N ALA A 37 14.35 18.32 4.32
CA ALA A 37 13.83 18.30 5.68
C ALA A 37 12.35 17.90 5.77
N VAL A 38 11.53 18.27 4.78
CA VAL A 38 10.10 17.95 4.76
C VAL A 38 9.89 16.45 4.57
N TRP A 39 10.63 15.86 3.63
CA TRP A 39 10.61 14.41 3.43
C TRP A 39 11.14 13.67 4.66
N ALA A 40 12.24 14.15 5.26
CA ALA A 40 12.82 13.54 6.45
C ALA A 40 11.83 13.52 7.63
N HIS A 41 11.10 14.63 7.83
CA HIS A 41 10.03 14.71 8.84
C HIS A 41 8.90 13.72 8.55
N GLN A 42 8.42 13.67 7.30
CA GLN A 42 7.36 12.74 6.88
C GLN A 42 7.78 11.28 7.06
N ASN A 43 9.00 10.93 6.63
CA ASN A 43 9.53 9.59 6.74
C ASN A 43 9.67 9.15 8.20
N LYS A 44 10.15 10.05 9.07
CA LYS A 44 10.22 9.81 10.52
C LYS A 44 8.84 9.62 11.15
N THR A 45 7.83 10.36 10.71
CA THR A 45 6.44 10.20 11.19
C THR A 45 5.83 8.86 10.78
N ILE A 46 6.01 8.46 9.52
CA ILE A 46 5.39 7.26 8.93
C ILE A 46 6.13 5.97 9.36
N ALA A 47 7.46 6.02 9.41
CA ALA A 47 8.32 4.92 9.79
C ALA A 47 9.32 5.38 10.87
N PRO A 48 8.87 5.50 12.14
CA PRO A 48 9.68 6.07 13.22
C PRO A 48 10.92 5.24 13.54
N ASP A 49 10.82 3.90 13.51
CA ASP A 49 11.90 2.96 13.82
C ASP A 49 11.68 1.57 13.19
N ASP A 50 12.76 0.89 12.79
CA ASP A 50 12.74 -0.46 12.18
C ASP A 50 12.10 -1.55 13.06
N GLN A 51 12.27 -1.46 14.38
CA GLN A 51 11.67 -2.42 15.32
C GLN A 51 10.14 -2.31 15.35
N LEU A 52 9.63 -1.09 15.22
CA LEU A 52 8.20 -0.83 15.13
C LEU A 52 7.63 -1.35 13.79
N TYR A 53 8.42 -1.30 12.72
CA TYR A 53 8.06 -1.89 11.43
C TYR A 53 7.94 -3.42 11.51
N VAL A 54 8.93 -4.10 12.11
CA VAL A 54 8.90 -5.57 12.28
C VAL A 54 7.71 -6.03 13.13
N ALA A 55 7.44 -5.36 14.25
CA ALA A 55 6.30 -5.67 15.10
C ALA A 55 4.96 -5.52 14.35
N LYS A 56 4.86 -4.54 13.46
CA LYS A 56 3.69 -4.32 12.61
C LYS A 56 3.55 -5.37 11.53
N VAL A 57 4.62 -5.71 10.81
CA VAL A 57 4.58 -6.78 9.79
C VAL A 57 4.09 -8.08 10.43
N LYS A 58 4.56 -8.40 11.65
CA LYS A 58 4.05 -9.54 12.41
C LYS A 58 2.55 -9.45 12.70
N GLY A 59 2.06 -8.26 13.06
CA GLY A 59 0.63 -7.98 13.26
C GLY A 59 -0.21 -8.01 11.97
N MET A 60 0.41 -7.86 10.79
CA MET A 60 -0.26 -7.82 9.49
C MET A 60 -0.41 -9.19 8.83
N ILE A 61 0.13 -10.28 9.37
CA ILE A 61 0.04 -11.57 8.68
C ILE A 61 -1.41 -12.03 8.56
N ASN A 62 -2.19 -11.93 9.64
CA ASN A 62 -3.58 -12.37 9.62
C ASN A 62 -4.39 -11.60 8.56
N LEU A 63 -4.20 -10.28 8.45
CA LEU A 63 -4.92 -9.50 7.43
C LEU A 63 -4.49 -9.89 6.01
N ILE A 64 -3.19 -10.14 5.78
CA ILE A 64 -2.67 -10.56 4.48
C ILE A 64 -3.22 -11.95 4.11
N THR A 65 -3.27 -12.88 5.08
CA THR A 65 -3.88 -14.19 4.91
C THR A 65 -5.35 -14.06 4.53
N GLU A 66 -6.14 -13.27 5.27
CA GLU A 66 -7.55 -13.07 4.98
C GLU A 66 -7.77 -12.54 3.55
N SER A 67 -6.99 -11.52 3.15
CA SER A 67 -7.01 -10.99 1.78
C SER A 67 -6.64 -12.05 0.73
N THR A 68 -5.65 -12.88 1.03
CA THR A 68 -5.18 -13.96 0.13
C THR A 68 -6.27 -15.02 -0.05
N MET A 69 -6.95 -15.40 1.02
CA MET A 69 -8.02 -16.41 0.99
C MET A 69 -9.20 -16.00 0.10
N ILE A 70 -9.53 -14.71 0.03
CA ILE A 70 -10.56 -14.19 -0.87
C ILE A 70 -10.21 -14.51 -2.33
N ILE A 71 -8.96 -14.29 -2.73
CA ILE A 71 -8.50 -14.52 -4.11
C ILE A 71 -8.36 -16.00 -4.41
N LEU A 72 -7.81 -16.78 -3.48
CA LEU A 72 -7.73 -18.23 -3.64
C LEU A 72 -9.11 -18.85 -3.83
N LYS A 73 -10.13 -18.37 -3.10
CA LYS A 73 -11.51 -18.80 -3.29
C LYS A 73 -12.02 -18.44 -4.69
N THR A 74 -11.76 -17.21 -5.15
CA THR A 74 -12.13 -16.76 -6.50
C THR A 74 -11.48 -17.63 -7.59
N PHE A 75 -10.18 -17.90 -7.48
CA PHE A 75 -9.46 -18.76 -8.43
C PHE A 75 -10.01 -20.17 -8.41
N LYS A 76 -10.23 -20.76 -7.23
CA LYS A 76 -10.82 -22.08 -7.09
C LYS A 76 -12.19 -22.18 -7.76
N SER A 77 -13.07 -21.20 -7.54
CA SER A 77 -14.39 -21.18 -8.19
C SER A 77 -14.31 -21.04 -9.71
N ARG A 78 -13.37 -20.26 -10.26
CA ARG A 78 -13.15 -20.17 -11.72
C ARG A 78 -12.66 -21.50 -12.29
N ILE A 79 -11.68 -22.13 -11.64
CA ILE A 79 -11.13 -23.44 -12.04
C ILE A 79 -12.21 -24.53 -12.01
N GLU A 80 -13.01 -24.60 -10.94
CA GLU A 80 -14.11 -25.55 -10.83
C GLU A 80 -15.18 -25.32 -11.90
N GLY A 81 -15.50 -24.05 -12.21
CA GLY A 81 -16.44 -23.67 -13.25
C GLY A 81 -16.03 -24.08 -14.66
N GLU A 82 -14.73 -24.18 -14.93
CA GLU A 82 -14.16 -24.58 -16.23
C GLU A 82 -13.78 -26.08 -16.30
N GLY A 83 -14.19 -26.88 -15.31
CA GLY A 83 -13.98 -28.33 -15.34
C GLY A 83 -12.61 -28.79 -14.83
N GLY A 84 -11.94 -27.97 -14.01
CA GLY A 84 -10.72 -28.33 -13.27
C GLY A 84 -9.44 -27.68 -13.80
N ILE A 85 -9.47 -27.04 -14.97
CA ILE A 85 -8.37 -26.25 -15.54
C ILE A 85 -8.97 -24.97 -16.11
N ALA A 86 -8.36 -23.82 -15.83
CA ALA A 86 -8.83 -22.52 -16.31
C ALA A 86 -7.66 -21.60 -16.67
N ASP A 87 -7.85 -20.78 -17.70
CA ASP A 87 -6.93 -19.71 -18.07
C ASP A 87 -7.34 -18.41 -17.33
N ILE A 88 -6.51 -17.95 -16.41
CA ILE A 88 -6.86 -16.83 -15.51
C ILE A 88 -5.94 -15.62 -15.75
N GLN A 89 -6.53 -14.49 -16.13
CA GLN A 89 -5.84 -13.20 -16.13
C GLN A 89 -5.78 -12.63 -14.70
N ILE A 90 -4.59 -12.60 -14.10
CA ILE A 90 -4.42 -12.28 -12.67
C ILE A 90 -4.19 -10.80 -12.34
N VAL A 91 -3.96 -9.92 -13.34
CA VAL A 91 -3.52 -8.53 -13.10
C VAL A 91 -4.51 -7.76 -12.23
N ASP A 92 -5.81 -7.80 -12.57
CA ASP A 92 -6.82 -7.09 -11.79
C ASP A 92 -7.15 -7.78 -10.46
N ASP A 93 -6.94 -9.10 -10.36
CA ASP A 93 -7.03 -9.82 -9.09
C ASP A 93 -5.89 -9.40 -8.15
N MET A 94 -4.66 -9.25 -8.64
CA MET A 94 -3.51 -8.76 -7.86
C MET A 94 -3.63 -7.29 -7.47
N ARG A 95 -4.27 -6.47 -8.31
CA ARG A 95 -4.65 -5.11 -7.92
C ARG A 95 -5.69 -5.13 -6.80
N SER A 96 -6.74 -5.93 -6.94
CA SER A 96 -7.76 -6.06 -5.89
C SER A 96 -7.16 -6.58 -4.58
N PHE A 97 -6.25 -7.57 -4.65
CA PHE A 97 -5.47 -8.06 -3.52
C PHE A 97 -4.75 -6.93 -2.79
N SER A 98 -3.98 -6.16 -3.55
CA SER A 98 -3.15 -5.11 -2.99
C SER A 98 -4.00 -4.01 -2.37
N GLY A 99 -5.12 -3.64 -3.01
CA GLY A 99 -6.06 -2.65 -2.49
C GLY A 99 -6.64 -3.08 -1.15
N ASP A 100 -7.07 -4.34 -1.02
CA ASP A 100 -7.63 -4.88 0.22
C ASP A 100 -6.57 -4.94 1.34
N VAL A 101 -5.38 -5.47 1.05
CA VAL A 101 -4.27 -5.55 2.02
C VAL A 101 -3.90 -4.16 2.55
N ILE A 102 -3.70 -3.18 1.67
CA ILE A 102 -3.28 -1.83 2.07
C ILE A 102 -4.41 -1.12 2.82
N SER A 103 -5.66 -1.28 2.40
CA SER A 103 -6.80 -0.66 3.08
C SER A 103 -6.93 -1.19 4.51
N LYS A 104 -6.83 -2.50 4.72
CA LYS A 104 -6.81 -3.10 6.05
C LYS A 104 -5.59 -2.67 6.87
N ALA A 105 -4.41 -2.64 6.26
CA ALA A 105 -3.16 -2.27 6.93
C ALA A 105 -3.12 -0.80 7.34
N CYS A 106 -3.65 0.10 6.51
CA CYS A 106 -3.56 1.53 6.73
C CYS A 106 -4.74 2.08 7.53
N PHE A 107 -5.95 1.53 7.35
CA PHE A 107 -7.19 2.08 7.89
C PHE A 107 -7.83 1.20 8.98
N GLY A 108 -7.27 0.03 9.27
CA GLY A 108 -7.73 -0.79 10.40
C GLY A 108 -9.23 -1.07 10.34
N SER A 109 -9.98 -0.69 11.38
CA SER A 109 -11.44 -0.88 11.40
C SER A 109 -12.20 -0.03 10.36
N ASN A 110 -11.58 1.01 9.81
CA ASN A 110 -12.13 1.84 8.73
C ASN A 110 -11.76 1.34 7.33
N TYR A 111 -11.31 0.08 7.17
CA TYR A 111 -10.81 -0.45 5.89
C TYR A 111 -11.79 -0.29 4.72
N SER A 112 -13.11 -0.37 4.94
CA SER A 112 -14.12 -0.22 3.88
C SER A 112 -14.12 1.19 3.27
N LYS A 113 -13.93 2.23 4.08
CA LYS A 113 -13.72 3.60 3.59
C LYS A 113 -12.36 3.76 2.93
N GLY A 114 -11.34 3.07 3.45
CA GLY A 114 -10.04 2.97 2.82
C GLY A 114 -10.10 2.38 1.41
N GLU A 115 -10.92 1.34 1.21
CA GLU A 115 -11.15 0.73 -0.09
C GLU A 115 -11.87 1.69 -1.05
N GLU A 116 -12.85 2.45 -0.58
CA GLU A 116 -13.50 3.49 -1.39
C GLU A 116 -12.51 4.60 -1.81
N ILE A 117 -11.67 5.06 -0.87
CA ILE A 117 -10.59 6.01 -1.15
C ILE A 117 -9.66 5.45 -2.23
N PHE A 118 -9.29 4.17 -2.11
CA PHE A 118 -8.43 3.47 -3.05
C PHE A 118 -9.04 3.43 -4.46
N LEU A 119 -10.30 3.01 -4.61
CA LEU A 119 -10.97 2.95 -5.91
C LEU A 119 -11.01 4.32 -6.60
N LYS A 120 -11.25 5.38 -5.83
CA LYS A 120 -11.24 6.76 -6.35
C LYS A 120 -9.83 7.23 -6.72
N LEU A 121 -8.80 6.85 -5.97
CA LEU A 121 -7.40 7.14 -6.28
C LEU A 121 -6.96 6.43 -7.58
N ARG A 122 -7.35 5.18 -7.78
CA ARG A 122 -7.09 4.44 -9.03
C ARG A 122 -7.76 5.14 -10.22
N ALA A 123 -9.05 5.47 -10.10
CA ALA A 123 -9.76 6.21 -11.14
C ALA A 123 -9.11 7.57 -11.42
N LEU A 124 -8.59 8.25 -10.38
CA LEU A 124 -7.85 9.50 -10.54
C LEU A 124 -6.53 9.28 -11.30
N GLN A 125 -5.76 8.25 -10.98
CA GLN A 125 -4.52 7.90 -11.69
C GLN A 125 -4.77 7.64 -13.18
N GLU A 126 -5.79 6.87 -13.53
CA GLU A 126 -6.14 6.57 -14.92
C GLU A 126 -6.45 7.83 -15.74
N ILE A 127 -7.05 8.86 -15.12
CA ILE A 127 -7.34 10.15 -15.77
C ILE A 127 -6.06 10.98 -15.98
N ILE A 128 -5.11 10.91 -15.05
CA ILE A 128 -3.89 11.74 -15.07
C ILE A 128 -2.97 11.35 -16.23
N TYR A 129 -2.91 10.06 -16.57
CA TYR A 129 -2.12 9.58 -17.69
C TYR A 129 -2.73 9.88 -19.07
N LEU A 130 -3.89 10.55 -19.13
CA LEU A 130 -4.54 10.95 -20.38
C LEU A 130 -4.28 12.45 -20.69
N PRO A 131 -3.66 12.80 -21.83
CA PRO A 131 -3.24 14.17 -22.16
C PRO A 131 -4.35 15.24 -22.22
N THR A 132 -5.63 14.85 -22.26
CA THR A 132 -6.73 15.73 -22.70
C THR A 132 -7.91 15.88 -21.72
N MET A 133 -7.92 15.19 -20.57
CA MET A 133 -9.15 15.06 -19.74
C MET A 133 -9.06 15.56 -18.29
N SER A 134 -8.06 16.36 -17.94
CA SER A 134 -8.06 17.04 -16.65
C SER A 134 -8.85 18.35 -16.74
N ASN A 135 -9.95 18.44 -15.99
CA ASN A 135 -10.29 19.67 -15.23
C ASN A 135 -11.58 19.55 -14.41
N ARG A 136 -12.54 18.67 -14.71
CA ARG A 136 -13.75 18.51 -13.86
C ARG A 136 -13.83 17.18 -13.12
N SER A 137 -13.64 16.06 -13.84
CA SER A 137 -13.69 14.72 -13.23
C SER A 137 -12.56 14.49 -12.25
N SER A 138 -11.33 14.92 -12.58
CA SER A 138 -10.17 14.88 -11.68
C SER A 138 -10.39 15.72 -10.42
N LEU A 139 -10.89 16.96 -10.55
CA LEU A 139 -11.20 17.81 -9.40
C LEU A 139 -12.31 17.23 -8.52
N LYS A 140 -13.34 16.63 -9.12
CA LYS A 140 -14.41 15.93 -8.39
C LYS A 140 -13.84 14.78 -7.56
N LEU A 141 -13.05 13.90 -8.17
CA LEU A 141 -12.41 12.78 -7.47
C LEU A 141 -11.48 13.25 -6.35
N GLN A 142 -10.65 14.27 -6.60
CA GLN A 142 -9.77 14.83 -5.56
C GLN A 142 -10.56 15.36 -4.36
N LYS A 143 -11.70 16.02 -4.60
CA LYS A 143 -12.58 16.52 -3.54
C LYS A 143 -13.23 15.37 -2.77
N GLU A 144 -13.71 14.34 -3.46
CA GLU A 144 -14.29 13.15 -2.82
C GLU A 144 -13.26 12.40 -1.97
N ILE A 145 -12.05 12.17 -2.51
CA ILE A 145 -10.93 11.54 -1.79
C ILE A 145 -10.60 12.35 -0.53
N ARG A 146 -10.49 13.68 -0.64
CA ARG A 146 -10.23 14.54 0.51
C ARG A 146 -11.33 14.39 1.55
N ASN A 147 -12.60 14.50 1.16
CA ASN A 147 -13.72 14.42 2.08
C ASN A 147 -13.76 13.07 2.82
N LEU A 148 -13.57 11.96 2.11
CA LEU A 148 -13.51 10.62 2.71
C LEU A 148 -12.36 10.48 3.71
N ASN A 149 -11.16 10.98 3.36
CA ASN A 149 -10.03 10.97 4.29
C ASN A 149 -10.35 11.76 5.57
N LEU A 150 -10.92 12.97 5.44
CA LEU A 150 -11.29 13.78 6.60
C LEU A 150 -12.40 13.15 7.43
N GLU A 151 -13.35 12.47 6.79
CA GLU A 151 -14.40 11.73 7.49
C GLU A 151 -13.81 10.62 8.36
N VAL A 152 -12.89 9.82 7.81
CA VAL A 152 -12.19 8.78 8.59
C VAL A 152 -11.39 9.39 9.74
N VAL A 153 -10.65 10.46 9.50
CA VAL A 153 -9.88 11.16 10.55
C VAL A 153 -10.78 11.66 11.68
N ASN A 154 -11.94 12.24 11.33
CA ASN A 154 -12.89 12.74 12.33
C ASN A 154 -13.51 11.59 13.13
N GLU A 155 -13.88 10.48 12.49
CA GLU A 155 -14.40 9.30 13.19
C GLU A 155 -13.38 8.72 14.18
N ARG A 156 -12.11 8.65 13.78
CA ARG A 156 -10.99 8.21 14.63
C ARG A 156 -10.88 9.06 15.89
N LYS A 157 -10.88 10.39 15.72
CA LYS A 157 -10.81 11.35 16.82
C LYS A 157 -11.97 11.21 17.80
N GLN A 158 -13.18 10.95 17.30
CA GLN A 158 -14.38 10.82 18.14
C GLN A 158 -14.43 9.50 18.92
N LYS A 159 -13.97 8.40 18.33
CA LYS A 159 -14.08 7.06 18.94
C LYS A 159 -13.02 6.75 19.99
N ALA A 160 -12.03 7.63 20.20
CA ALA A 160 -10.88 7.41 21.11
C ALA A 160 -10.26 6.01 20.93
N THR A 161 -10.13 5.56 19.67
CA THR A 161 -9.61 4.24 19.35
C THR A 161 -8.11 4.16 19.65
N HIS A 162 -7.67 3.08 20.30
CA HIS A 162 -6.24 2.78 20.52
C HIS A 162 -5.62 1.98 19.35
N GLU A 163 -6.16 2.11 18.15
CA GLU A 163 -5.62 1.44 16.96
C GLU A 163 -4.21 2.00 16.65
N LYS A 164 -3.25 1.12 16.40
CA LYS A 164 -1.85 1.49 16.09
C LYS A 164 -1.49 1.23 14.63
N ASP A 165 -2.45 1.50 13.75
CA ASP A 165 -2.22 1.44 12.31
C ASP A 165 -1.58 2.71 11.77
N LEU A 166 -1.34 2.72 10.47
CA LEU A 166 -0.61 3.78 9.80
C LEU A 166 -1.34 5.11 9.81
N LEU A 167 -2.67 5.12 9.67
CA LEU A 167 -3.45 6.35 9.73
C LEU A 167 -3.32 7.02 11.11
N GLN A 168 -3.37 6.24 12.19
CA GLN A 168 -3.23 6.80 13.54
C GLN A 168 -1.87 7.48 13.72
N MET A 169 -0.80 6.88 13.21
CA MET A 169 0.53 7.47 13.31
C MET A 169 0.69 8.77 12.52
N ILE A 170 0.08 8.84 11.33
CA ILE A 170 0.11 10.06 10.53
C ILE A 170 -0.64 11.17 11.27
N ILE A 171 -1.77 10.87 11.92
CA ILE A 171 -2.51 11.82 12.76
C ILE A 171 -1.64 12.28 13.94
N GLU A 172 -1.07 11.36 14.71
CA GLU A 172 -0.23 11.69 15.89
C GLU A 172 1.03 12.48 15.50
N GLY A 173 1.68 12.14 14.39
CA GLY A 173 2.83 12.87 13.88
C GLY A 173 2.48 14.27 13.35
N ALA A 174 1.29 14.44 12.79
CA ALA A 174 0.78 15.76 12.41
C ALA A 174 0.46 16.61 13.64
N GLU A 175 -0.17 16.03 14.67
CA GLU A 175 -0.57 16.72 15.89
C GLU A 175 0.61 17.07 16.82
N SER A 176 1.69 16.29 16.77
CA SER A 176 2.95 16.60 17.46
C SER A 176 3.79 17.68 16.76
N SER A 177 3.38 18.11 15.57
CA SER A 177 3.98 19.24 14.85
C SER A 177 3.31 20.56 15.25
N ASN A 178 3.98 21.70 15.05
CA ASN A 178 3.40 23.04 15.28
C ASN A 178 2.42 23.47 14.17
N PHE A 179 1.54 22.56 13.74
CA PHE A 179 0.56 22.79 12.68
C PHE A 179 -0.77 23.27 13.24
N ASN A 180 -1.44 24.13 12.48
CA ASN A 180 -2.85 24.42 12.71
C ASN A 180 -3.74 23.26 12.22
N GLN A 181 -5.04 23.31 12.51
CA GLN A 181 -5.97 22.21 12.17
C GLN A 181 -6.07 21.93 10.66
N GLU A 182 -5.99 22.96 9.82
CA GLU A 182 -6.03 22.78 8.36
C GLU A 182 -4.73 22.17 7.83
N GLU A 183 -3.59 22.55 8.40
CA GLU A 183 -2.29 21.96 8.07
C GLU A 183 -2.22 20.48 8.49
N ILE A 184 -2.76 20.13 9.66
CA ILE A 184 -2.89 18.74 10.11
C ILE A 184 -3.74 17.93 9.12
N ASN A 185 -4.92 18.45 8.77
CA ASN A 185 -5.82 17.81 7.81
C ASN A 185 -5.16 17.60 6.45
N GLN A 186 -4.47 18.62 5.93
CA GLN A 186 -3.75 18.54 4.68
C GLN A 186 -2.61 17.50 4.75
N PHE A 187 -1.83 17.51 5.83
CA PHE A 187 -0.75 16.56 6.04
C PHE A 187 -1.25 15.11 6.06
N VAL A 188 -2.35 14.85 6.76
CA VAL A 188 -2.94 13.50 6.84
C VAL A 188 -3.44 13.07 5.46
N VAL A 189 -4.24 13.91 4.79
CA VAL A 189 -4.79 13.61 3.46
C VAL A 189 -3.67 13.33 2.45
N ASP A 190 -2.63 14.15 2.42
CA ASP A 190 -1.54 13.99 1.46
C ASP A 190 -0.75 12.71 1.73
N ASN A 191 -0.36 12.46 2.97
CA ASN A 191 0.41 11.26 3.28
C ASN A 191 -0.39 9.96 3.08
N CYS A 192 -1.70 9.95 3.39
CA CYS A 192 -2.56 8.81 3.06
C CYS A 192 -2.55 8.50 1.57
N LYS A 193 -2.78 9.49 0.70
CA LYS A 193 -2.74 9.30 -0.76
C LYS A 193 -1.38 8.76 -1.23
N ASN A 194 -0.28 9.32 -0.71
CA ASN A 194 1.06 8.93 -1.13
C ASN A 194 1.37 7.48 -0.76
N ILE A 195 1.01 7.06 0.46
CA ILE A 195 1.28 5.69 0.91
C ILE A 195 0.46 4.68 0.10
N TYR A 196 -0.81 5.00 -0.16
CA TYR A 196 -1.63 4.19 -1.05
C TYR A 196 -0.98 3.98 -2.40
N VAL A 197 -0.64 5.08 -3.09
CA VAL A 197 -0.06 5.01 -4.43
C VAL A 197 1.29 4.29 -4.43
N ALA A 198 2.12 4.52 -3.41
CA ALA A 198 3.43 3.86 -3.29
C ALA A 198 3.30 2.35 -3.11
N ALA A 199 2.45 1.91 -2.17
CA ALA A 199 2.36 0.51 -1.78
C ALA A 199 1.54 -0.32 -2.77
N PHE A 200 0.49 0.28 -3.35
CA PHE A 200 -0.48 -0.44 -4.18
C PHE A 200 0.14 -1.04 -5.43
N GLU A 201 0.77 -0.19 -6.26
CA GLU A 201 1.36 -0.66 -7.50
C GLU A 201 2.52 -1.62 -7.22
N ALA A 202 3.31 -1.36 -6.18
CA ALA A 202 4.44 -2.21 -5.83
C ALA A 202 4.02 -3.64 -5.47
N ILE A 203 2.99 -3.81 -4.63
CA ILE A 203 2.49 -5.13 -4.24
C ILE A 203 1.83 -5.83 -5.42
N ALA A 204 0.94 -5.15 -6.15
CA ALA A 204 0.22 -5.74 -7.27
C ALA A 204 1.17 -6.19 -8.40
N ILE A 205 2.15 -5.36 -8.75
CA ILE A 205 3.17 -5.68 -9.77
C ILE A 205 4.04 -6.84 -9.29
N SER A 206 4.57 -6.77 -8.07
CA SER A 206 5.48 -7.81 -7.56
C SER A 206 4.79 -9.17 -7.46
N SER A 207 3.55 -9.22 -6.98
CA SER A 207 2.79 -10.48 -6.90
C SER A 207 2.45 -11.04 -8.28
N THR A 208 2.09 -10.17 -9.24
CA THR A 208 1.83 -10.57 -10.63
C THR A 208 3.07 -11.20 -11.27
N TRP A 209 4.23 -10.54 -11.17
CA TRP A 209 5.48 -11.06 -11.71
C TRP A 209 5.91 -12.34 -11.00
N CYS A 210 5.76 -12.42 -9.68
CA CYS A 210 6.08 -13.61 -8.90
C CYS A 210 5.28 -14.83 -9.40
N LEU A 211 3.94 -14.70 -9.51
CA LEU A 211 3.09 -15.77 -10.00
C LEU A 211 3.42 -16.16 -11.44
N MET A 212 3.66 -15.19 -12.31
CA MET A 212 4.02 -15.44 -13.72
C MET A 212 5.37 -16.17 -13.84
N LEU A 213 6.37 -15.77 -13.06
CA LEU A 213 7.69 -16.39 -13.05
C LEU A 213 7.62 -17.82 -12.50
N LEU A 214 6.88 -18.06 -11.42
CA LEU A 214 6.67 -19.41 -10.88
C LEU A 214 5.95 -20.31 -11.90
N ALA A 215 4.92 -19.79 -12.58
CA ALA A 215 4.21 -20.53 -13.62
C ALA A 215 5.09 -20.88 -14.83
N SER A 216 6.06 -20.02 -15.15
CA SER A 216 6.99 -20.24 -16.28
C SER A 216 8.22 -21.07 -15.91
N ASN A 217 8.44 -21.36 -14.61
CA ASN A 217 9.61 -22.05 -14.09
C ASN A 217 9.19 -23.15 -13.10
N GLN A 218 8.70 -24.28 -13.63
CA GLN A 218 8.12 -25.36 -12.83
C GLN A 218 9.07 -25.92 -11.77
N GLU A 219 10.37 -26.01 -12.07
CA GLU A 219 11.40 -26.44 -11.10
C GLU A 219 11.40 -25.56 -9.86
N TRP A 220 11.40 -24.23 -10.03
CA TRP A 220 11.33 -23.28 -8.92
C TRP A 220 9.99 -23.36 -8.19
N GLN A 221 8.88 -23.54 -8.92
CA GLN A 221 7.57 -23.72 -8.30
C GLN A 221 7.54 -24.97 -7.41
N ASP A 222 8.15 -26.07 -7.84
CA ASP A 222 8.20 -27.32 -7.09
C ASP A 222 9.12 -27.20 -5.87
N CYS A 223 10.29 -26.55 -6.00
CA CYS A 223 11.17 -26.27 -4.87
C CYS A 223 10.50 -25.39 -3.81
N VAL A 224 9.85 -24.30 -4.22
CA VAL A 224 9.11 -23.40 -3.32
C VAL A 224 7.96 -24.14 -2.64
N ARG A 225 7.19 -24.94 -3.40
CA ARG A 225 6.10 -25.74 -2.84
C ARG A 225 6.60 -26.75 -1.80
N ALA A 226 7.73 -27.42 -2.07
CA ALA A 226 8.34 -28.35 -1.13
C ALA A 226 8.78 -27.66 0.16
N GLU A 227 9.44 -26.50 0.07
CA GLU A 227 9.83 -25.71 1.25
C GLU A 227 8.63 -25.28 2.09
N VAL A 228 7.55 -24.80 1.45
CA VAL A 228 6.32 -24.41 2.15
C VAL A 228 5.68 -25.62 2.85
N LEU A 229 5.60 -26.78 2.19
CA LEU A 229 5.04 -27.99 2.79
C LEU A 229 5.89 -28.50 3.96
N GLU A 230 7.22 -28.43 3.88
CA GLU A 230 8.13 -28.82 4.96
C GLU A 230 7.95 -27.94 6.21
N ILE A 231 7.85 -26.62 6.01
CA ILE A 231 7.80 -25.65 7.11
C ILE A 231 6.39 -25.52 7.70
N CYS A 232 5.37 -25.41 6.83
CA CYS A 232 4.00 -25.09 7.24
C CYS A 232 3.13 -26.34 7.41
N GLY A 233 3.37 -27.39 6.63
CA GLY A 233 2.43 -28.51 6.47
C GLY A 233 1.08 -28.00 5.97
N ASP A 234 -0.01 -28.44 6.61
CA ASP A 234 -1.38 -28.01 6.28
C ASP A 234 -1.80 -26.71 7.01
N ARG A 235 -0.88 -26.05 7.73
CA ARG A 235 -1.18 -24.84 8.48
C ARG A 235 -0.99 -23.59 7.63
N THR A 236 -1.81 -22.58 7.90
CA THR A 236 -1.59 -21.23 7.40
C THR A 236 -0.23 -20.69 7.90
N PRO A 237 0.63 -20.11 7.02
CA PRO A 237 1.91 -19.56 7.43
C PRO A 237 1.77 -18.41 8.46
N ASP A 238 2.60 -18.46 9.50
CA ASP A 238 2.77 -17.36 10.46
C ASP A 238 4.13 -16.65 10.29
N TYR A 239 4.38 -15.60 11.09
CA TYR A 239 5.59 -14.78 10.98
C TYR A 239 6.88 -15.59 11.20
N GLU A 240 6.87 -16.52 12.16
CA GLU A 240 8.07 -17.30 12.48
C GLU A 240 8.29 -18.41 11.45
N MET A 241 7.23 -18.89 10.78
CA MET A 241 7.35 -19.80 9.64
C MET A 241 7.91 -19.10 8.41
N LEU A 242 7.38 -17.93 8.06
CA LEU A 242 7.87 -17.15 6.90
C LEU A 242 9.37 -16.85 7.01
N LYS A 243 9.86 -16.52 8.20
CA LYS A 243 11.30 -16.30 8.44
C LYS A 243 12.22 -17.50 8.17
N LYS A 244 11.65 -18.71 8.09
CA LYS A 244 12.41 -19.94 7.82
C LYS A 244 12.45 -20.28 6.34
N MET A 245 11.58 -19.67 5.53
CA MET A 245 11.55 -19.84 4.08
C MET A 245 12.73 -19.06 3.48
N LYS A 246 13.53 -19.72 2.66
CA LYS A 246 14.74 -19.13 2.04
C LYS A 246 14.56 -18.91 0.55
N LEU A 247 13.62 -19.63 -0.08
CA LEU A 247 13.32 -19.53 -1.50
C LEU A 247 12.23 -18.50 -1.80
N ILE A 248 11.58 -17.96 -0.74
CA ILE A 248 10.54 -16.93 -0.78
C ILE A 248 11.06 -15.64 -0.14
#